data_AF-A0A4V2KUJ1-F1
#
_entry.id   AF-A0A4V2KUJ1-F1
#
_cell.length_a   1.000
_cell.length_b   1.000
_cell.length_c   1.000
_cell.angle_alpha   90.00
_cell.angle_beta   90.00
_cell.angle_gamma   90.00
#
_symmetry.space_group_name_H-M   'P 1'
#
loop_
_entity.id
_entity.type
_entity.pdbx_description
1 polymer ?
#
loop_
_entity_poly.entity_id
_entity_poly.type
_entity_poly.pdbx_seq_one_letter_code
_entity_poly.pdbx_strand_id
1 'polypeptide(L)'
;KARDIGTYETSIQPFEDCCTIFTPKNPVTEPDFDKVEKYEGVFNFDDMVQTAVDNIETMTIDQNYKSEKEQSTDAVIEDLF
;
A
#
# COMPACT_ATOMS: atom_id res chain seq x y z
N LYS A 1 -16.83 10.66 -9.70
CA LYS A 1 -15.70 11.30 -8.98
C LYS A 1 -14.34 10.75 -9.39
N ALA A 2 -13.98 9.49 -9.14
CA ALA A 2 -12.64 8.96 -9.52
C ALA A 2 -12.29 9.11 -11.01
N ARG A 3 -13.30 8.98 -11.90
CA ARG A 3 -13.15 9.24 -13.34
C ARG A 3 -12.92 10.72 -13.66
N ASP A 4 -13.55 11.61 -12.91
CA ASP A 4 -13.49 13.07 -13.13
C ASP A 4 -12.11 13.65 -12.76
N ILE A 5 -11.40 12.98 -11.85
CA ILE A 5 -10.04 13.36 -11.41
C ILE A 5 -8.94 12.47 -12.04
N GLY A 6 -9.31 11.58 -12.97
CA GLY A 6 -8.36 10.75 -13.71
C GLY A 6 -7.70 9.59 -12.94
N THR A 7 -8.12 9.28 -11.70
CA THR A 7 -7.48 8.21 -10.89
C THR A 7 -8.07 6.82 -11.14
N TYR A 8 -9.24 6.74 -11.79
CA TYR A 8 -9.99 5.49 -11.94
C TYR A 8 -9.17 4.37 -12.58
N GLU A 9 -8.49 4.64 -13.70
CA GLU A 9 -7.70 3.63 -14.43
C GLU A 9 -6.54 3.07 -13.60
N THR A 10 -5.95 3.89 -12.72
CA THR A 10 -4.90 3.44 -11.79
C THR A 10 -5.47 2.59 -10.67
N SER A 11 -6.59 2.99 -10.07
CA SER A 11 -7.17 2.30 -8.91
C SER A 11 -7.77 0.92 -9.24
N ILE A 12 -8.13 0.65 -10.50
CA ILE A 12 -8.71 -0.65 -10.91
C ILE A 12 -7.68 -1.63 -11.47
N GLN A 13 -6.39 -1.31 -11.38
CA GLN A 13 -5.33 -2.20 -11.88
C GLN A 13 -5.41 -3.55 -11.15
N PRO A 14 -5.25 -4.69 -11.87
CA PRO A 14 -5.49 -6.03 -11.31
C PRO A 14 -4.28 -6.51 -10.49
N PHE A 15 -3.90 -5.72 -9.48
CA PHE A 15 -2.92 -6.11 -8.49
C PHE A 15 -3.63 -6.77 -7.31
N GLU A 16 -2.99 -7.78 -6.73
CA GLU A 16 -3.52 -8.42 -5.53
C GLU A 16 -3.36 -7.48 -4.35
N ASP A 17 -4.48 -6.95 -3.88
CA ASP A 17 -4.51 -6.18 -2.63
C ASP A 17 -4.12 -7.08 -1.45
N CYS A 18 -3.50 -6.48 -0.43
CA CYS A 18 -3.12 -7.17 0.81
C CYS A 18 -4.30 -7.92 1.44
N CYS A 19 -5.52 -7.42 1.28
CA CYS A 19 -6.73 -8.08 1.74
C CYS A 19 -6.93 -9.44 1.05
N THR A 20 -6.68 -9.59 -0.25
CA THR A 20 -6.89 -10.86 -0.96
C THR A 20 -5.99 -11.98 -0.43
N ILE A 21 -4.77 -11.63 0.01
CA ILE A 21 -3.77 -12.59 0.50
C ILE A 21 -4.06 -13.01 1.95
N PHE A 22 -4.50 -12.07 2.79
CA PHE A 22 -4.68 -12.30 4.23
C PHE A 22 -6.15 -12.47 4.67
N THR A 23 -7.11 -12.44 3.73
CA THR A 23 -8.53 -12.59 4.08
C THR A 23 -8.82 -14.01 4.59
N PRO A 24 -9.35 -14.16 5.82
CA PRO A 24 -9.82 -15.45 6.29
C PRO A 24 -11.04 -15.90 5.49
N LYS A 25 -11.26 -17.22 5.36
CA LYS A 25 -12.36 -17.80 4.55
C LYS A 25 -13.76 -17.26 4.88
N ASN A 26 -14.00 -16.86 6.13
CA ASN A 26 -15.26 -16.30 6.58
C ASN A 26 -14.97 -15.03 7.41
N PRO A 27 -14.86 -13.86 6.77
CA PRO A 27 -14.62 -12.60 7.47
C PRO A 27 -15.88 -12.18 8.23
N VAL A 28 -15.69 -11.62 9.42
CA VAL A 28 -16.78 -11.03 10.21
C VAL A 28 -17.00 -9.60 9.73
N THR A 29 -18.21 -9.28 9.29
CA THR A 29 -18.56 -7.95 8.74
C THR A 29 -18.86 -6.91 9.81
N GLU A 30 -19.19 -7.35 11.03
CA GLU A 30 -19.44 -6.50 12.20
C GLU A 30 -18.67 -7.09 13.40
N PRO A 31 -17.42 -6.66 13.62
CA PRO A 31 -16.59 -7.16 14.71
C PRO A 31 -17.07 -6.62 16.07
N ASP A 32 -17.00 -7.47 17.09
CA ASP A 32 -17.30 -7.12 18.47
C ASP A 32 -16.03 -6.61 19.16
N PHE A 33 -16.05 -5.36 19.65
CA PHE A 33 -14.89 -4.70 20.23
C PHE A 33 -14.25 -5.48 21.38
N ASP A 34 -15.07 -6.04 22.29
CA ASP A 34 -14.56 -6.79 23.45
C ASP A 34 -13.75 -8.02 23.02
N LYS A 35 -14.13 -8.62 21.88
CA LYS A 35 -13.42 -9.76 21.31
C LYS A 35 -12.12 -9.32 20.63
N VAL A 36 -12.14 -8.20 19.90
CA VAL A 36 -10.96 -7.66 19.22
C VAL A 36 -9.85 -7.34 20.23
N GLU A 37 -10.15 -6.56 21.27
CA GLU A 37 -9.17 -6.19 22.30
C GLU A 37 -8.60 -7.42 23.00
N LYS A 38 -9.45 -8.41 23.29
CA LYS A 38 -9.02 -9.67 23.88
C LYS A 38 -8.04 -10.42 22.98
N TYR A 39 -8.29 -10.49 21.67
CA TYR A 39 -7.43 -11.20 20.73
C TYR A 39 -6.12 -10.46 20.49
N GLU A 40 -6.16 -9.13 20.38
CA GLU A 40 -4.96 -8.30 20.27
C GLU A 40 -4.06 -8.44 21.50
N GLY A 41 -4.64 -8.54 22.70
CA GLY A 41 -3.88 -8.73 23.94
C GLY A 41 -3.17 -10.08 24.10
N VAL A 42 -3.43 -11.07 23.23
CA VAL A 42 -2.73 -12.38 23.29
C VAL A 42 -1.32 -12.30 22.72
N PHE A 43 -1.03 -11.31 21.89
CA PHE A 43 0.24 -11.17 21.19
C PHE A 43 0.80 -9.75 21.38
N ASN A 44 2.09 -9.63 21.67
CA ASN A 44 2.72 -8.31 21.80
C ASN A 44 3.12 -7.79 20.42
N PHE A 45 2.44 -6.76 19.94
CA PHE A 45 2.73 -6.10 18.67
C PHE A 45 3.69 -4.91 18.79
N ASP A 46 4.07 -4.48 20.00
CA ASP A 46 4.81 -3.23 20.23
C ASP A 46 6.12 -3.18 19.41
N ASP A 47 6.92 -4.24 19.45
CA ASP A 47 8.19 -4.30 18.72
C ASP A 47 7.99 -4.28 17.20
N MET A 48 6.91 -4.91 16.71
CA MET A 48 6.57 -4.94 15.29
C MET A 48 6.10 -3.57 14.80
N VAL A 49 5.28 -2.89 15.61
CA VAL A 49 4.80 -1.53 15.33
C VAL A 49 5.98 -0.56 15.33
N GLN A 50 6.87 -0.66 16.32
CA GLN A 50 8.06 0.20 16.38
C GLN A 50 8.94 -0.02 15.15
N THR A 51 9.22 -1.28 14.79
CA THR A 51 10.00 -1.60 13.59
C THR A 51 9.35 -1.05 12.33
N ALA A 52 8.02 -1.13 12.19
CA ALA A 52 7.31 -0.59 11.04
C ALA A 52 7.44 0.94 10.95
N VAL A 53 7.37 1.64 12.10
CA VAL A 53 7.52 3.10 12.18
C VAL A 53 8.95 3.53 11.88
N ASP A 54 9.95 2.82 12.42
CA ASP A 54 11.36 3.15 12.23
C ASP A 54 11.82 3.00 10.77
N ASN A 55 11.17 2.12 10.01
CA ASN A 55 11.47 1.85 8.60
C ASN A 55 10.54 2.59 7.62
N ILE A 56 9.83 3.65 8.05
CA ILE A 56 9.00 4.45 7.14
C ILE A 56 9.88 5.17 6.11
N GLU A 57 9.54 4.99 4.83
CA GLU A 57 10.09 5.77 3.73
C GLU A 57 9.18 6.96 3.42
N THR A 58 9.76 8.15 3.25
CA THR A 58 9.02 9.38 2.92
C THR A 58 9.40 9.87 1.53
N MET A 59 8.40 10.03 0.66
CA MET A 59 8.57 10.54 -0.70
C MET A 59 7.77 11.83 -0.87
N THR A 60 8.37 12.83 -1.54
CA THR A 60 7.67 14.06 -1.94
C THR A 60 7.43 14.02 -3.44
N ILE A 61 6.17 14.09 -3.85
CA ILE A 61 5.75 14.08 -5.26
C ILE A 61 5.40 15.52 -5.66
N ASP A 62 6.16 16.08 -6.59
CA ASP A 62 5.88 17.37 -7.22
C ASP A 62 5.72 17.22 -8.75
N GLN A 63 5.57 18.33 -9.46
CA GLN A 63 5.37 18.33 -10.91
C GLN A 63 6.57 17.80 -11.72
N ASN A 64 7.76 17.78 -11.12
CA ASN A 64 9.00 17.28 -11.73
C ASN A 64 9.34 15.87 -11.27
N TYR A 65 8.51 15.26 -10.42
CA TYR A 65 8.72 13.89 -9.95
C TYR A 65 8.69 12.92 -11.14
N LYS A 66 9.77 12.17 -11.30
CA LYS A 66 9.87 11.03 -12.22
C LYS A 66 10.04 9.77 -11.41
N SER A 67 9.19 8.78 -11.64
CA SER A 67 9.35 7.45 -11.07
C SER A 67 10.65 6.79 -11.54
N GLU A 68 11.17 5.83 -10.77
CA GLU A 68 12.36 5.07 -11.15
C GLU A 68 12.22 4.38 -12.52
N LYS A 69 11.00 3.95 -12.86
CA LYS A 69 10.69 3.36 -14.18
C LYS A 69 10.81 4.38 -15.31
N GLU A 70 10.36 5.61 -15.10
CA GLU A 70 10.47 6.68 -16.10
C GLU A 70 11.93 7.11 -16.28
N GLN A 71 12.69 7.22 -15.19
CA GLN A 71 14.13 7.51 -15.27
C GLN A 71 14.91 6.41 -15.98
N SER A 72 14.59 5.14 -15.71
CA SER A 72 15.18 4.00 -16.40
C SER A 72 14.81 3.97 -17.88
N THR A 73 13.61 4.41 -18.26
CA THR A 73 13.17 4.43 -19.66
C THR A 73 13.85 5.57 -20.42
N ASP A 74 13.96 6.75 -19.79
CA ASP A 74 14.66 7.90 -20.36
C ASP A 74 16.14 7.58 -20.60
N ALA A 75 16.82 6.94 -19.64
CA ALA A 75 18.22 6.53 -19.79
C ALA A 75 18.42 5.53 -20.95
N VAL A 76 17.50 4.58 -21.11
CA VAL A 76 17.55 3.62 -22.23
C VAL A 76 17.30 4.31 -23.57
N ILE A 77 16.42 5.33 -23.62
CA ILE A 77 16.17 6.12 -24.83
C ILE A 77 17.39 6.94 -25.21
N GLU A 78 18.06 7.57 -24.24
CA GLU A 78 19.31 8.33 -24.46
C GLU A 78 20.46 7.43 -24.94
N ASP A 79 20.55 6.20 -24.45
CA ASP A 79 21.54 5.23 -24.94
C ASP A 79 21.21 4.67 -26.35
N LEU A 80 19.94 4.76 -26.79
CA LEU A 80 19.49 4.21 -28.08
C LEU A 80 19.58 5.19 -29.26
N PHE A 81 19.63 6.50 -29.01
CA PHE A 81 19.58 7.57 -30.01
C PHE A 81 20.74 8.54 -29.89
#